data_AF-A0A1S4LX11-F1
#
_entry.id   AF-A0A1S4LX11-F1
#
_cell.length_a   1.000
_cell.length_b   1.000
_cell.length_c   1.000
_cell.angle_alpha   90.00
_cell.angle_beta   90.00
_cell.angle_gamma   90.00
#
_symmetry.space_group_name_H-M   'P 1'
#
loop_
_entity.id
_entity.type
_entity.pdbx_description
1 polymer ?
#
loop_
_entity_poly.entity_id
_entity_poly.type
_entity_poly.pdbx_seq_one_letter_code
_entity_poly.pdbx_strand_id
1 'polypeptide(L)' 'KMILASMNQTEDPCTDFYEYACGNWTKTHKTPDDQTEIGPFNIPTSKLWMVLKSMF' A
#
# COMPACT_ATOMS: atom_id res chain seq x y z
N LYS A 1 1.58 -14.13 -1.08
CA LYS A 1 2.88 -13.71 -0.50
C LYS A 1 3.01 -12.18 -0.54
N MET A 2 2.05 -11.43 0.02
CA MET A 2 2.07 -9.95 -0.06
C MET A 2 3.04 -9.36 0.96
N ILE A 3 3.06 -9.88 2.20
CA ILE A 3 3.94 -9.41 3.29
C ILE A 3 5.42 -9.43 2.88
N LEU A 4 5.92 -10.57 2.39
CA LEU A 4 7.33 -10.68 1.96
C LEU A 4 7.70 -9.73 0.81
N ALA A 5 6.76 -9.39 -0.07
CA ALA A 5 7.00 -8.47 -1.18
C ALA A 5 6.99 -7.00 -0.74
N SER A 6 6.26 -6.69 0.34
CA SER A 6 6.19 -5.35 0.93
C SER A 6 7.43 -4.97 1.74
N MET A 7 8.14 -5.97 2.27
CA MET A 7 9.28 -5.76 3.16
C MET A 7 10.53 -5.30 2.42
N ASN A 8 11.20 -4.28 2.96
CA ASN A 8 12.55 -3.88 2.57
C ASN A 8 13.57 -4.54 3.51
N GLN A 9 14.07 -5.73 3.12
CA GLN A 9 14.99 -6.52 3.96
C GLN A 9 16.40 -5.91 4.09
N THR A 10 16.69 -4.79 3.43
CA THR A 10 17.97 -4.09 3.60
C THR A 10 17.96 -3.14 4.79
N GLU A 11 16.78 -2.77 5.31
CA GLU A 11 16.68 -1.94 6.51
C GLU A 11 16.74 -2.76 7.78
N ASP A 12 17.30 -2.16 8.83
CA ASP A 12 17.28 -2.72 10.18
C ASP A 12 15.91 -2.46 10.85
N PRO A 13 15.13 -3.50 11.20
CA PRO A 13 13.85 -3.34 11.88
C PRO A 13 13.95 -2.66 13.26
N CYS A 14 15.10 -2.70 13.92
CA CYS A 14 15.32 -2.02 15.20
C CYS A 14 15.49 -0.51 15.04
N THR A 15 15.86 -0.07 13.83
CA THR A 15 16.13 1.35 13.52
C THR A 15 14.90 2.00 12.86
N ASP A 16 14.32 1.36 11.84
CA ASP A 16 13.07 1.80 11.20
C ASP A 16 12.21 0.59 10.80
N PHE A 17 11.33 0.19 11.71
CA PHE A 17 10.43 -0.93 11.45
C PHE A 17 9.43 -0.66 10.33
N TYR A 18 9.08 0.61 10.08
CA TYR A 18 8.13 0.97 9.04
C TYR A 18 8.76 0.77 7.66
N GLU A 19 9.97 1.29 7.42
CA GLU A 19 10.66 1.06 6.16
C GLU A 19 11.02 -0.42 5.97
N TYR A 20 11.43 -1.13 7.03
CA TYR A 20 11.64 -2.58 6.95
C TYR A 20 10.38 -3.34 6.52
N ALA A 21 9.22 -3.05 7.10
CA ALA A 21 7.99 -3.79 6.83
C ALA A 21 7.29 -3.37 5.53
N CYS A 22 7.36 -2.09 5.17
CA CYS A 22 6.55 -1.46 4.12
C CYS A 22 7.37 -0.81 3.01
N GLY A 23 8.69 -0.71 3.13
CA GLY A 23 9.53 0.11 2.24
C GLY A 23 9.49 -0.28 0.77
N ASN A 24 9.26 -1.56 0.44
CA ASN A 24 9.04 -1.96 -0.95
C ASN A 24 7.61 -1.71 -1.41
N TRP A 25 6.64 -1.73 -0.49
CA TRP A 25 5.26 -1.40 -0.78
C TRP A 25 5.10 0.09 -1.12
N THR A 26 5.68 1.00 -0.33
CA THR A 26 5.65 2.45 -0.57
C THR A 26 6.30 2.83 -1.91
N LYS A 27 7.37 2.14 -2.32
CA LYS A 27 8.02 2.35 -3.62
C LYS A 27 7.14 1.97 -4.81
N THR A 28 6.28 0.96 -4.65
CA THR A 28 5.47 0.39 -5.73
C THR A 28 4.02 0.89 -5.76
N HIS A 29 3.54 1.47 -4.65
CA HIS A 29 2.16 1.95 -4.49
C HIS A 29 2.16 3.45 -4.22
N LYS A 30 2.32 4.24 -5.28
CA LYS A 30 2.22 5.71 -5.18
C LYS A 30 0.77 6.13 -5.00
N THR A 31 0.56 7.16 -4.18
CA THR A 31 -0.75 7.80 -4.02
C THR A 31 -1.23 8.32 -5.38
N PRO A 32 -2.42 7.91 -5.85
CA PRO A 32 -3.03 8.46 -7.05
C PRO A 32 -3.36 9.96 -6.91
N ASP A 33 -3.40 10.70 -8.01
CA ASP A 33 -3.62 12.15 -8.01
C ASP A 33 -4.99 12.58 -7.43
N ASP A 34 -5.96 11.66 -7.41
CA ASP A 34 -7.30 11.90 -6.87
C ASP A 34 -7.43 11.58 -5.36
N GLN A 35 -6.33 11.19 -4.71
CA GLN A 35 -6.30 10.77 -3.31
C GLN A 35 -5.17 11.47 -2.55
N THR A 36 -5.36 11.64 -1.24
CA THR A 36 -4.33 12.20 -0.35
C THR A 36 -3.50 11.11 0.33
N GLU A 37 -3.97 9.87 0.32
CA GLU A 37 -3.32 8.72 0.97
C GLU A 37 -3.67 7.43 0.23
N ILE A 38 -2.73 6.46 0.23
CA ILE A 38 -2.95 5.07 -0.18
C ILE A 38 -2.40 4.11 0.89
N GLY A 39 -3.11 3.02 1.15
CA GLY A 39 -2.85 2.12 2.27
C GLY A 39 -3.83 0.95 2.40
N PRO A 40 -3.68 0.12 3.43
CA PRO A 40 -4.51 -1.07 3.61
C PRO A 40 -6.01 -0.79 3.81
N PHE A 41 -6.37 0.39 4.32
CA PHE A 41 -7.76 0.74 4.63
C PHE A 41 -8.51 1.40 3.46
N ASN A 42 -7.83 2.19 2.65
CA ASN A 42 -8.45 2.87 1.50
C ASN A 42 -8.51 1.96 0.26
N ILE A 43 -7.54 1.05 0.05
CA ILE A 43 -7.54 0.14 -1.11
C ILE A 43 -8.85 -0.69 -1.22
N PRO A 44 -9.36 -1.34 -0.15
CA PRO A 44 -10.62 -2.06 -0.22
C PRO A 44 -11.79 -1.16 -0.61
N THR A 45 -11.85 0.04 -0.02
CA THR A 45 -12.90 1.02 -0.30
C THR A 45 -12.84 1.52 -1.74
N SER A 46 -11.66 1.90 -2.24
CA SER A 46 -11.48 2.31 -3.63
C SER A 46 -11.89 1.20 -4.60
N LYS A 47 -11.53 -0.05 -4.32
CA LYS A 47 -11.96 -1.21 -5.11
C LYS A 47 -13.47 -1.41 -5.08
N LEU A 48 -14.11 -1.27 -3.91
CA LEU A 48 -15.56 -1.35 -3.79
C LEU A 48 -16.24 -0.32 -4.69
N TRP A 49 -15.78 0.94 -4.65
CA TRP A 49 -16.33 2.00 -5.49
C TRP A 49 -16.14 1.74 -6.98
N MET A 50 -14.99 1.21 -7.40
CA MET A 50 -14.77 0.84 -8.80
C MET A 50 -15.78 -0.21 -9.29
N VAL A 51 -16.04 -1.23 -8.48
CA VAL A 51 -17.01 -2.27 -8.82
C VAL A 51 -18.43 -1.69 -8.87
N LEU A 52 -18.84 -0.92 -7.85
CA LEU A 52 -20.15 -0.27 -7.84
C LEU A 52 -20.36 0.61 -9.08
N LYS A 53 -19.35 1.38 -9.48
CA LYS A 53 -19.39 2.21 -10.69
C LYS A 53 -19.52 1.41 -11.98
N SER A 54 -19.09 0.15 -12.03
CA SER A 54 -19.22 -0.71 -13.23
C SER A 54 -20.58 -1.39 -13.36
N MET A 55 -21.44 -1.32 -12.34
CA MET A 55 -22.77 -1.92 -12.33
C MET A 55 -23.87 -0.95 -12.80
N PHE A 56 -23.52 0.31 -13.00
CA PHE A 56 -24.38 1.37 -13.51
C PHE A 56 -23.72 2.00 -14.75
#